data_AF-A0A9D6LJR0-F1
#
_entry.id   AF-A0A9D6LJR0-F1
#
_cell.length_a   1.000
_cell.length_b   1.000
_cell.length_c   1.000
_cell.angle_alpha   90.00
_cell.angle_beta   90.00
_cell.angle_gamma   90.00
#
_symmetry.space_group_name_H-M   'P 1'
#
loop_
_entity.id
_entity.type
_entity.pdbx_description
1 polymer ?
#
loop_
_entity_poly.entity_id
_entity_poly.type
_entity_poly.pdbx_seq_one_letter_code
_entity_poly.pdbx_strand_id
1 'polypeptide(L)'
;MKTSRYIEFSRYLATLSGRAITFMMALLLIVGWALTGPLFDYSDTWQLVINTTTSVVTFLMVFLIQNTQNRDTEAIQIKLDELIRATHGAHNELLNLESLDERQLEEFRKKYERLAAKAKKLLKSGAVDTDSPELDNRRRK
;
A
#
# COMPACT_ATOMS: atom_id res chain seq x y z
N MET A 1 -27.21 1.31 -1.07
CA MET A 1 -27.38 2.66 -1.66
C MET A 1 -26.64 3.79 -0.92
N LYS A 2 -25.99 3.58 0.25
CA LYS A 2 -25.28 4.65 1.00
C LYS A 2 -23.77 4.77 0.71
N THR A 3 -23.16 3.81 0.01
CA THR A 3 -21.71 3.75 -0.23
C THR A 3 -21.23 4.55 -1.46
N SER A 4 -22.11 4.87 -2.42
CA SER A 4 -21.72 5.54 -3.68
C SER A 4 -21.28 6.99 -3.48
N ARG A 5 -21.93 7.75 -2.58
CA ARG A 5 -21.59 9.17 -2.34
C ARG A 5 -20.20 9.35 -1.71
N TYR A 6 -19.79 8.47 -0.81
CA TYR A 6 -18.45 8.52 -0.21
C TYR A 6 -17.37 8.16 -1.23
N ILE A 7 -17.62 7.14 -2.06
CA ILE A 7 -16.66 6.70 -3.09
C ILE A 7 -16.52 7.77 -4.17
N GLU A 8 -17.62 8.40 -4.60
CA GLU A 8 -17.59 9.51 -5.57
C GLU A 8 -16.94 10.77 -5.00
N PHE A 9 -17.21 11.14 -3.74
CA PHE A 9 -16.57 12.26 -3.07
C PHE A 9 -15.06 12.04 -2.90
N SER A 10 -14.64 10.85 -2.47
CA SER A 10 -13.22 10.50 -2.37
C SER A 10 -12.53 10.50 -3.74
N ARG A 11 -13.21 10.05 -4.81
CA ARG A 11 -12.66 10.07 -6.18
C ARG A 11 -12.59 11.50 -6.75
N TYR A 12 -13.55 12.35 -6.42
CA TYR A 12 -13.54 13.77 -6.75
C TYR A 12 -12.40 14.50 -6.03
N LEU A 13 -12.23 14.28 -4.72
CA LEU A 13 -11.10 14.83 -3.96
C LEU A 13 -9.75 14.32 -4.51
N ALA A 14 -9.63 13.03 -4.85
CA ALA A 14 -8.41 12.46 -5.41
C ALA A 14 -8.03 13.05 -6.77
N THR A 15 -9.02 13.29 -7.65
CA THR A 15 -8.80 13.93 -8.95
C THR A 15 -8.54 15.44 -8.84
N LEU A 16 -9.11 16.08 -7.82
CA LEU A 16 -8.87 17.48 -7.51
C LEU A 16 -7.44 17.67 -7.00
N SER A 17 -6.95 16.82 -6.08
CA SER A 17 -5.58 16.84 -5.54
C SER A 17 -4.47 16.62 -6.58
N GLY A 18 -4.79 16.03 -7.74
CA GLY A 18 -3.83 15.80 -8.83
C GLY A 18 -3.72 16.91 -9.88
N ARG A 19 -4.58 17.95 -9.84
CA ARG A 19 -4.58 19.04 -10.83
C ARG A 19 -3.74 20.22 -10.34
N ALA A 20 -2.94 20.84 -11.21
CA ALA A 20 -2.15 22.05 -10.90
C ALA A 20 -2.98 23.19 -10.24
N ILE A 21 -4.29 23.21 -10.48
CA ILE A 21 -5.24 24.16 -9.89
C ILE A 21 -5.36 24.00 -8.36
N THR A 22 -5.34 22.80 -7.79
CA THR A 22 -5.38 22.64 -6.32
C THR A 22 -4.12 23.10 -5.65
N PHE A 23 -2.96 22.81 -6.24
CA PHE A 23 -1.69 23.32 -5.75
C PHE A 23 -1.69 24.85 -5.74
N MET A 24 -2.18 25.47 -6.82
CA MET A 24 -2.30 26.92 -6.92
C MET A 24 -3.28 27.50 -5.90
N MET A 25 -4.43 26.86 -5.65
CA MET A 25 -5.36 27.29 -4.61
C MET A 25 -4.79 27.13 -3.19
N ALA A 26 -4.08 26.04 -2.91
CA ALA A 26 -3.41 25.83 -1.63
C ALA A 26 -2.32 26.90 -1.39
N LEU A 27 -1.55 27.23 -2.42
CA LEU A 27 -0.56 28.30 -2.36
C LEU A 27 -1.21 29.66 -2.09
N LEU A 28 -2.31 30.00 -2.78
CA LEU A 28 -3.05 31.23 -2.54
C LEU A 28 -3.63 31.30 -1.12
N LEU A 29 -4.11 30.19 -0.57
CA LEU A 29 -4.56 30.12 0.82
C LEU A 29 -3.43 30.38 1.82
N ILE A 30 -2.24 29.80 1.60
CA ILE A 30 -1.07 30.04 2.45
C ILE A 30 -0.61 31.50 2.37
N VAL A 31 -0.57 32.08 1.17
CA VAL A 31 -0.21 33.49 0.96
C VAL A 31 -1.25 34.40 1.60
N GLY A 32 -2.54 34.12 1.41
CA GLY A 32 -3.64 34.88 2.04
C GLY A 32 -3.55 34.86 3.56
N TRP A 33 -3.28 33.69 4.15
CA TRP A 33 -3.03 33.58 5.59
C TRP A 33 -1.80 34.40 6.02
N ALA A 34 -0.67 34.28 5.32
CA ALA A 34 0.55 35.04 5.63
C ALA A 34 0.33 36.56 5.59
N LEU A 35 -0.47 37.05 4.63
CA LEU A 35 -0.83 38.47 4.49
C LEU A 35 -1.74 38.98 5.60
N THR A 36 -2.48 38.10 6.28
CA THR A 36 -3.25 38.49 7.48
C THR A 36 -2.38 38.60 8.72
N GLY A 37 -1.17 38.02 8.72
CA GLY A 37 -0.23 38.06 9.86
C GLY A 37 0.06 39.47 10.41
N PRO A 38 0.39 40.48 9.57
CA PRO A 38 0.60 41.86 10.02
C PRO A 38 -0.63 42.53 10.65
N LEU A 39 -1.86 42.10 10.30
CA LEU A 39 -3.08 42.62 10.93
C LEU A 39 -3.30 42.07 12.34
N PHE A 40 -2.68 40.93 12.66
CA PHE A 40 -2.80 40.24 13.95
C PHE A 40 -1.48 40.21 14.73
N ASP A 41 -0.52 41.07 14.36
CA ASP A 41 0.82 41.17 14.96
C ASP A 41 1.56 39.82 15.05
N TYR A 42 1.28 38.89 14.13
CA TYR A 42 1.80 37.52 14.18
C TYR A 42 1.54 36.80 15.52
N SER A 43 0.41 37.11 16.16
CA SER A 43 0.02 36.60 17.49
C SER A 43 0.00 35.07 17.59
N ASP A 44 0.10 34.58 18.83
CA ASP A 44 0.01 33.15 19.15
C ASP A 44 -1.30 32.52 18.66
N THR A 45 -2.42 33.26 18.71
CA THR A 45 -3.71 32.78 18.20
C THR A 45 -3.68 32.63 16.67
N TRP A 46 -3.05 33.55 15.95
CA TRP A 46 -2.92 33.49 14.49
C TRP A 46 -2.08 32.29 14.04
N GLN A 47 -0.99 31.98 14.77
CA GLN A 47 -0.19 30.77 14.53
C GLN A 47 -0.91 29.48 14.95
N LEU A 48 -1.62 29.51 16.08
CA LEU A 48 -2.37 28.36 16.58
C LEU A 48 -3.41 27.89 15.56
N VAL A 49 -4.15 28.81 14.93
CA VAL A 49 -5.18 28.47 13.95
C VAL A 49 -4.61 27.66 12.78
N ILE A 50 -3.48 28.06 12.19
CA ILE A 50 -2.90 27.31 11.05
C ILE A 50 -2.33 25.97 11.50
N ASN A 51 -1.67 25.93 12.66
CA ASN A 51 -1.02 24.73 13.18
C ASN A 51 -2.07 23.67 13.54
N THR A 52 -3.14 24.07 14.22
CA THR A 52 -4.26 23.17 14.56
C THR A 52 -4.99 22.71 13.30
N THR A 53 -5.28 23.61 12.36
CA THR A 53 -5.99 23.25 11.12
C THR A 53 -5.20 22.25 10.28
N THR A 54 -3.90 22.52 10.09
CA THR A 54 -3.02 21.62 9.32
C THR A 54 -2.90 20.25 9.98
N SER A 55 -2.86 20.20 11.31
CA SER A 55 -2.82 18.94 12.06
C SER A 55 -4.08 18.10 11.84
N VAL A 56 -5.27 18.72 11.89
CA VAL A 56 -6.54 18.02 11.61
C VAL A 56 -6.60 17.53 10.17
N VAL A 57 -6.22 18.37 9.20
CA VAL A 57 -6.19 17.98 7.77
C VAL A 57 -5.22 16.84 7.55
N THR A 58 -4.04 16.88 8.15
CA THR A 58 -3.04 15.81 8.06
C THR A 58 -3.57 14.51 8.63
N PHE A 59 -4.21 14.55 9.80
CA PHE A 59 -4.84 13.38 10.41
C PHE A 59 -5.90 12.76 9.49
N LEU A 60 -6.78 13.57 8.92
CA LEU A 60 -7.77 13.11 7.94
C LEU A 60 -7.11 12.53 6.67
N MET A 61 -6.01 13.14 6.22
CA MET A 61 -5.28 12.69 5.04
C MET A 61 -4.64 11.31 5.25
N VAL A 62 -4.15 11.00 6.46
CA VAL A 62 -3.66 9.65 6.79
C VAL A 62 -4.76 8.61 6.56
N PHE A 63 -5.99 8.84 7.03
CA PHE A 63 -7.11 7.90 6.78
C PHE A 63 -7.47 7.79 5.30
N LEU A 64 -7.50 8.91 4.57
CA LEU A 64 -7.79 8.89 3.13
C LEU A 64 -6.73 8.13 2.33
N ILE A 65 -5.45 8.36 2.67
CA ILE A 65 -4.32 7.66 2.06
C ILE A 65 -4.42 6.17 2.38
N GLN A 66 -4.64 5.79 3.65
CA GLN A 66 -4.79 4.40 4.06
C GLN A 66 -5.95 3.71 3.34
N ASN A 67 -7.13 4.34 3.25
CA ASN A 67 -8.27 3.76 2.55
C ASN A 67 -7.98 3.53 1.06
N THR A 68 -7.30 4.48 0.42
CA THR A 68 -6.94 4.35 -1.00
C THR A 68 -5.86 3.29 -1.19
N GLN A 69 -4.82 3.31 -0.36
CA GLN A 69 -3.71 2.35 -0.39
C GLN A 69 -4.17 0.92 -0.09
N ASN A 70 -5.08 0.72 0.86
CA ASN A 70 -5.62 -0.62 1.18
C ASN A 70 -6.30 -1.22 -0.06
N ARG A 71 -7.17 -0.44 -0.70
CA ARG A 71 -7.88 -0.89 -1.91
C ARG A 71 -6.95 -1.14 -3.09
N ASP A 72 -5.95 -0.28 -3.27
CA ASP A 72 -4.95 -0.45 -4.33
C ASP A 72 -4.06 -1.68 -4.07
N THR A 73 -3.76 -1.98 -2.80
CA THR A 73 -3.00 -3.18 -2.38
C THR A 73 -3.78 -4.45 -2.67
N GLU A 74 -5.07 -4.52 -2.31
CA GLU A 74 -5.95 -5.65 -2.64
C GLU A 74 -6.03 -5.89 -4.16
N ALA A 75 -6.15 -4.82 -4.95
CA ALA A 75 -6.18 -4.92 -6.40
C ALA A 75 -4.85 -5.44 -7.00
N ILE A 76 -3.72 -5.14 -6.36
CA ILE A 76 -2.40 -5.69 -6.74
C ILE A 76 -2.35 -7.18 -6.42
N GLN A 77 -2.80 -7.59 -5.22
CA GLN A 77 -2.84 -9.00 -4.80
C GLN A 77 -3.64 -9.86 -5.77
N ILE A 78 -4.86 -9.44 -6.14
CA ILE A 78 -5.70 -10.17 -7.11
C ILE A 78 -5.01 -10.31 -8.49
N LYS A 79 -4.29 -9.28 -8.94
CA LYS A 79 -3.55 -9.36 -10.21
C LYS A 79 -2.36 -10.32 -10.11
N LEU A 80 -1.66 -10.35 -8.99
CA LEU A 80 -0.57 -11.30 -8.73
C LEU A 80 -1.11 -12.74 -8.67
N ASP A 81 -2.25 -12.94 -8.02
CA ASP A 81 -2.94 -14.23 -7.97
C ASP A 81 -3.31 -14.72 -9.38
N GLU A 82 -3.80 -13.83 -10.25
CA GLU A 82 -4.06 -14.18 -11.65
C GLU A 82 -2.77 -14.59 -12.38
N LEU A 83 -1.66 -13.87 -12.16
CA LEU A 83 -0.37 -14.21 -12.75
C LEU A 83 0.15 -15.57 -12.26
N ILE A 84 0.04 -15.86 -10.97
CA ILE A 84 0.40 -17.17 -10.41
C ILE A 84 -0.45 -18.27 -11.06
N ARG A 85 -1.77 -18.07 -11.11
CA ARG A 85 -2.70 -19.04 -11.70
C ARG A 85 -2.44 -19.29 -13.19
N ALA A 86 -2.06 -18.25 -13.94
CA ALA A 86 -1.79 -18.34 -15.38
C ALA A 86 -0.38 -18.83 -15.73
N THR A 87 0.55 -18.84 -14.76
CA THR A 87 1.94 -19.24 -14.99
C THR A 87 2.12 -20.75 -14.80
N HIS A 88 2.52 -21.44 -15.86
CA HIS A 88 2.79 -22.88 -15.79
C HIS A 88 3.96 -23.18 -14.85
N GLY A 89 3.77 -24.10 -13.90
CA GLY A 89 4.77 -24.47 -12.89
C GLY A 89 4.79 -23.58 -11.65
N ALA A 90 3.96 -22.53 -11.59
CA ALA A 90 3.78 -21.75 -10.37
C ALA A 90 2.95 -22.52 -9.32
N HIS A 91 3.27 -22.30 -8.04
CA HIS A 91 2.61 -22.98 -6.95
C HIS A 91 1.30 -22.28 -6.56
N ASN A 92 0.15 -22.85 -6.92
CA ASN A 92 -1.17 -22.31 -6.58
C ASN A 92 -1.44 -22.22 -5.06
N GLU A 93 -0.66 -22.91 -4.23
CA GLU A 93 -0.70 -22.76 -2.77
C GLU A 93 -0.27 -21.35 -2.29
N LEU A 94 0.31 -20.51 -3.16
CA LEU A 94 0.66 -19.13 -2.87
C LEU A 94 -0.46 -18.12 -3.15
N LEU A 95 -1.57 -18.56 -3.75
CA LEU A 95 -2.71 -17.70 -3.98
C LEU A 95 -3.30 -17.27 -2.64
N ASN A 96 -3.68 -16.00 -2.53
CA ASN A 96 -4.34 -15.45 -1.34
C ASN A 96 -3.52 -15.63 -0.04
N LEU A 97 -2.18 -15.51 -0.14
CA LEU A 97 -1.24 -15.71 0.96
C LEU A 97 -1.44 -14.70 2.10
N GLU A 98 -1.93 -13.51 1.80
CA GLU A 98 -2.21 -12.41 2.74
C GLU A 98 -3.36 -12.72 3.72
N SER A 99 -4.20 -13.70 3.40
CA SER A 99 -5.32 -14.11 4.25
C SER A 99 -4.96 -15.19 5.26
N LEU A 100 -3.74 -15.74 5.18
CA LEU A 100 -3.27 -16.79 6.06
C LEU A 100 -3.00 -16.27 7.47
N ASP A 101 -3.18 -17.14 8.46
CA ASP A 101 -2.76 -16.82 9.82
C ASP A 101 -1.22 -16.82 9.95
N GLU A 102 -0.70 -16.22 11.02
CA GLU A 102 0.75 -16.09 11.26
C GLU A 102 1.48 -17.44 11.28
N ARG A 103 0.85 -18.50 11.82
CA ARG A 103 1.47 -19.83 11.88
C ARG A 103 1.55 -20.44 10.49
N GLN A 104 0.50 -20.32 9.70
CA GLN A 104 0.47 -20.78 8.30
C GLN A 104 1.49 -20.03 7.46
N LEU A 105 1.57 -18.70 7.60
CA LEU A 105 2.54 -17.88 6.89
C LEU A 105 3.98 -18.26 7.23
N GLU A 106 4.27 -18.54 8.51
CA GLU A 106 5.58 -19.00 8.96
C GLU A 106 5.93 -20.40 8.43
N GLU A 107 4.95 -21.30 8.27
CA GLU A 107 5.15 -22.60 7.62
C GLU A 107 5.56 -22.44 6.16
N PHE A 108 4.89 -21.54 5.42
CA PHE A 108 5.28 -21.19 4.05
C PHE A 108 6.67 -20.58 3.99
N ARG A 109 6.97 -19.62 4.86
CA ARG A 109 8.30 -18.99 4.94
C ARG A 109 9.40 -20.03 5.13
N LYS A 110 9.25 -20.96 6.09
CA LYS A 110 10.20 -22.05 6.31
C LYS A 110 10.37 -22.95 5.09
N LYS A 111 9.30 -23.19 4.33
CA LYS A 111 9.35 -23.97 3.07
C LYS A 111 10.28 -23.28 2.05
N TYR A 112 10.10 -21.98 1.83
CA TYR A 112 10.94 -21.20 0.91
C TYR A 112 12.38 -21.02 1.40
N GLU A 113 12.59 -20.85 2.71
CA GLU A 113 13.94 -20.79 3.28
C GLU A 113 14.72 -22.10 3.03
N ARG A 114 14.05 -23.26 3.13
CA ARG A 114 14.65 -24.56 2.79
C ARG A 114 14.98 -24.67 1.31
N LEU A 115 14.11 -24.18 0.42
CA LEU A 115 14.37 -24.14 -1.01
C LEU A 115 15.58 -23.26 -1.33
N ALA A 116 15.62 -22.05 -0.79
CA ALA A 116 16.74 -21.14 -0.95
C ALA A 116 18.06 -21.73 -0.40
N ALA A 117 18.00 -22.46 0.72
CA ALA A 117 19.18 -23.15 1.25
C ALA A 117 19.66 -24.29 0.34
N LYS A 118 18.74 -25.02 -0.30
CA LYS A 118 19.06 -26.09 -1.26
C LYS A 118 19.65 -25.51 -2.54
N ALA A 119 19.03 -24.48 -3.10
CA ALA A 119 19.52 -23.65 -4.22
C ALA A 119 20.96 -23.18 -4.00
N LYS A 120 21.24 -22.54 -2.85
CA LYS A 120 22.60 -22.10 -2.47
C LYS A 120 23.62 -23.24 -2.41
N LYS A 121 23.22 -24.46 -1.97
CA LYS A 121 24.11 -25.62 -1.96
C LYS A 121 24.39 -26.13 -3.37
N LEU A 122 23.36 -26.16 -4.23
CA LEU A 122 23.48 -26.58 -5.64
C LEU A 122 24.38 -25.64 -6.44
N LEU A 123 24.23 -24.31 -6.24
CA LEU A 123 25.14 -23.30 -6.81
C LEU A 123 26.60 -23.55 -6.42
N LYS A 124 26.86 -23.85 -5.15
CA LYS A 124 28.22 -24.16 -4.67
C LYS A 124 28.82 -25.42 -5.31
N SER A 125 27.98 -26.35 -5.75
CA SER A 125 28.41 -27.54 -6.49
C SER A 125 28.50 -27.34 -8.02
N GLY A 126 28.30 -26.12 -8.53
CA GLY A 126 28.38 -25.81 -9.96
C GLY A 126 27.12 -26.15 -10.76
N ALA A 127 26.00 -26.45 -10.09
CA ALA A 127 24.72 -26.71 -10.73
C ALA A 127 23.96 -25.41 -11.02
N VAL A 128 23.06 -25.46 -12.01
CA VAL A 128 22.19 -24.34 -12.40
C VAL A 128 21.05 -24.19 -11.37
N ASP A 129 20.77 -22.94 -10.96
CA ASP A 129 19.82 -22.59 -9.89
C ASP A 129 18.48 -22.03 -10.40
N THR A 130 18.22 -22.14 -11.70
CA THR A 130 17.01 -21.58 -12.32
C THR A 130 15.86 -22.58 -12.41
N ASP A 131 15.88 -23.63 -11.60
CA ASP A 131 14.87 -24.68 -11.64
C ASP A 131 13.63 -24.31 -10.81
N SER A 132 12.47 -24.87 -11.15
CA SER A 132 11.19 -24.67 -10.43
C SER A 132 10.70 -26.02 -9.90
N PRO A 133 11.39 -26.60 -8.90
CA PRO A 133 11.10 -27.96 -8.44
C PRO A 133 9.70 -28.03 -7.83
N GLU A 134 8.88 -28.97 -8.30
CA GLU A 134 7.59 -29.26 -7.68
C GLU A 134 7.76 -29.59 -6.20
N LEU A 135 6.98 -28.92 -5.36
CA LEU A 135 6.93 -29.19 -3.93
C LEU A 135 6.01 -30.39 -3.71
N ASP A 136 6.45 -31.57 -4.14
CA ASP A 136 5.69 -32.81 -4.01
C ASP A 136 5.38 -33.10 -2.54
N ASN A 137 4.12 -32.92 -2.17
CA ASN A 137 3.59 -33.22 -0.85
C ASN A 137 2.93 -34.61 -0.79
N ARG A 138 3.27 -35.54 -1.71
CA ARG A 138 2.87 -36.96 -1.65
C ARG A 138 3.57 -37.71 -0.51
N ARG A 139 3.30 -37.29 0.72
CA ARG A 139 3.36 -38.10 1.96
C ARG A 139 2.22 -37.72 2.88
N ARG A 140 0.98 -37.95 2.45
CA ARG A 140 -0.12 -38.29 3.36
C ARG A 140 -0.77 -39.57 2.82
N LYS A 141 -0.31 -40.70 3.35
CA LYS A 141 -1.13 -41.91 3.48
C LYS A 141 -2.08 -41.70 4.65
#